data_AF-A0A0B5EKT9-F1
#
_entry.id   AF-A0A0B5EKT9-F1
#
_cell.length_a   1.000
_cell.length_b   1.000
_cell.length_c   1.000
_cell.angle_alpha   90.00
_cell.angle_beta   90.00
_cell.angle_gamma   90.00
#
_symmetry.space_group_name_H-M   'P 1'
#
loop_
_entity.id
_entity.type
_entity.pdbx_description
1 polymer ?
#
loop_
_entity_poly.entity_id
_entity_poly.type
_entity_poly.pdbx_seq_one_letter_code
_entity_poly.pdbx_strand_id
1 'polypeptide(L)'
;MPESAVPAATPAAVKAVTHQYPRRRRNVARARDALRHQLALWQVDGEVADTAVLLLSELATNALCAKTRPGHEILVRFELNGTELRLEVSDASDEKPTMREAGPEDESGRGLALVTALADSWGVAPRLGVGKTVWARLLVKKAATA
;
A
#
# COMPACT_ATOMS: atom_id res chain seq x y z
N MET A 1 -38.58 -21.61 -22.01
CA MET A 1 -38.20 -20.19 -21.87
C MET A 1 -36.70 -20.15 -21.62
N PRO A 2 -35.87 -19.54 -22.48
CA PRO A 2 -34.44 -19.44 -22.19
C PRO A 2 -34.21 -18.37 -21.13
N GLU A 3 -33.53 -18.79 -20.07
CA GLU A 3 -33.01 -17.96 -18.98
C GLU A 3 -32.04 -16.93 -19.58
N SER A 4 -32.33 -15.66 -19.37
CA SER A 4 -31.49 -14.54 -19.78
C SER A 4 -30.20 -14.62 -18.99
N ALA A 5 -29.14 -15.13 -19.62
CA ALA A 5 -27.80 -15.10 -19.07
C ALA A 5 -27.36 -13.64 -18.94
N VAL A 6 -27.29 -13.16 -17.70
CA VAL A 6 -26.61 -11.92 -17.35
C VAL A 6 -25.17 -12.04 -17.87
N PRO A 7 -24.66 -11.14 -18.73
CA PRO A 7 -23.30 -11.24 -19.20
C PRO A 7 -22.36 -11.13 -17.99
N ALA A 8 -21.62 -12.20 -17.71
CA ALA A 8 -20.54 -12.17 -16.73
C ALA A 8 -19.56 -11.07 -17.17
N ALA A 9 -19.50 -9.99 -16.38
CA ALA A 9 -18.54 -8.92 -16.63
C ALA A 9 -17.15 -9.53 -16.73
N THR A 10 -16.50 -9.35 -17.87
CA THR A 10 -15.10 -9.73 -18.06
C THR A 10 -14.30 -9.17 -16.87
N PRO A 11 -13.55 -9.98 -16.10
CA PRO A 11 -12.79 -9.45 -14.98
C PRO A 11 -11.84 -8.39 -15.52
N ALA A 12 -11.89 -7.19 -14.94
CA ALA A 12 -10.98 -6.13 -15.29
C ALA A 12 -9.54 -6.64 -15.12
N ALA A 13 -8.66 -6.36 -16.09
CA ALA A 13 -7.27 -6.79 -16.02
C ALA A 13 -6.59 -6.16 -14.79
N VAL A 14 -6.14 -7.00 -13.86
CA VAL A 14 -5.36 -6.58 -12.69
C VAL A 14 -4.01 -6.05 -13.16
N LYS A 15 -3.69 -4.79 -12.81
CA LYS A 15 -2.39 -4.18 -13.08
C LYS A 15 -1.59 -4.20 -11.80
N ALA A 16 -0.39 -4.79 -11.80
CA ALA A 16 0.45 -4.83 -10.61
C ALA A 16 1.92 -4.59 -10.94
N VAL A 17 2.63 -3.95 -10.00
CA VAL A 17 4.07 -3.77 -10.04
C VAL A 17 4.67 -4.07 -8.68
N THR A 18 5.89 -4.59 -8.63
CA THR A 18 6.59 -4.90 -7.39
C THR A 18 8.03 -4.38 -7.45
N HIS A 19 8.44 -3.73 -6.38
CA HIS A 19 9.77 -3.17 -6.18
C HIS A 19 10.42 -3.79 -4.95
N GLN A 20 11.73 -3.97 -4.99
CA GLN A 20 12.52 -4.42 -3.85
C GLN A 20 13.51 -3.32 -3.46
N TYR A 21 13.58 -3.03 -2.17
CA TYR A 21 14.44 -1.98 -1.65
C TYR A 21 15.26 -2.46 -0.45
N PRO A 22 16.57 -2.15 -0.43
CA PRO A 22 17.35 -2.26 0.80
C PRO A 22 16.73 -1.41 1.92
N ARG A 23 16.87 -1.85 3.17
CA ARG A 23 16.35 -1.16 4.37
C ARG A 23 17.11 0.13 4.69
N ARG A 24 16.86 1.20 3.93
CA ARG A 24 17.48 2.52 4.11
C ARG A 24 16.44 3.62 3.98
N ARG A 25 16.50 4.65 4.85
CA ARG A 25 15.55 5.78 4.86
C ARG A 25 15.32 6.41 3.48
N ARG A 26 16.39 6.61 2.70
CA ARG A 26 16.30 7.17 1.33
C ARG A 26 15.40 6.37 0.38
N ASN A 27 15.22 5.07 0.63
CA ASN A 27 14.42 4.22 -0.25
C ASN A 27 12.91 4.38 0.00
N VAL A 28 12.51 4.97 1.14
CA VAL A 28 11.11 5.39 1.36
C VAL A 28 10.73 6.47 0.35
N ALA A 29 11.61 7.46 0.13
CA ALA A 29 11.39 8.47 -0.90
C ALA A 29 11.30 7.85 -2.30
N ARG A 30 12.21 6.92 -2.63
CA ARG A 30 12.17 6.21 -3.91
C ARG A 30 10.89 5.39 -4.12
N ALA A 31 10.37 4.77 -3.06
CA ALA A 31 9.11 4.03 -3.13
C ALA A 31 7.93 4.98 -3.41
N ARG A 32 7.90 6.17 -2.79
CA ARG A 32 6.89 7.20 -3.08
C ARG A 32 6.97 7.68 -4.53
N ASP A 33 8.18 7.93 -5.03
CA ASP A 33 8.36 8.42 -6.40
C ASP A 33 7.95 7.34 -7.43
N ALA A 34 8.27 6.07 -7.14
CA ALA A 34 7.81 4.94 -7.93
C ALA A 34 6.28 4.84 -7.95
N LEU A 35 5.62 5.00 -6.79
CA LEU A 35 4.16 4.99 -6.72
C LEU A 35 3.55 6.17 -7.50
N ARG A 36 4.06 7.39 -7.35
CA ARG A 36 3.58 8.56 -8.12
C ARG A 36 3.65 8.31 -9.62
N HIS A 37 4.79 7.80 -10.08
CA HIS A 37 4.96 7.46 -11.48
C HIS A 37 3.96 6.39 -11.93
N GLN A 38 3.77 5.35 -11.11
CA GLN A 38 2.84 4.27 -11.43
C GLN A 38 1.36 4.73 -11.44
N LEU A 39 0.96 5.59 -10.52
CA LEU A 39 -0.38 6.17 -10.46
C LEU A 39 -0.66 7.02 -11.69
N ALA A 40 0.31 7.82 -12.15
CA ALA A 40 0.19 8.57 -13.39
C ALA A 40 -0.01 7.64 -14.61
N LEU A 41 0.76 6.54 -14.70
CA LEU A 41 0.56 5.53 -15.76
C LEU A 41 -0.79 4.83 -15.68
N TRP A 42 -1.37 4.72 -14.49
CA TRP A 42 -2.69 4.14 -14.26
C TRP A 42 -3.83 5.16 -14.32
N GLN A 43 -3.52 6.44 -14.58
CA GLN A 43 -4.49 7.53 -14.61
C GLN A 43 -5.27 7.67 -13.30
N VAL A 44 -4.57 7.47 -12.18
CA VAL A 44 -5.06 7.73 -10.82
C VAL A 44 -4.46 9.03 -10.34
N ASP A 45 -5.29 10.03 -10.09
CA ASP A 45 -4.90 11.39 -9.72
C ASP A 45 -5.73 11.95 -8.56
N GLY A 46 -5.49 13.21 -8.21
CA GLY A 46 -6.22 13.91 -7.13
C GLY A 46 -5.94 13.37 -5.73
N GLU A 47 -6.90 13.57 -4.83
CA GLU A 47 -6.79 13.28 -3.40
C GLU A 47 -6.47 11.80 -3.12
N VAL A 48 -6.98 10.87 -3.95
CA VAL A 48 -6.69 9.44 -3.78
C VAL A 48 -5.22 9.14 -4.08
N ALA A 49 -4.60 9.82 -5.04
CA ALA A 49 -3.18 9.64 -5.35
C ALA A 49 -2.29 10.19 -4.23
N ASP A 50 -2.62 11.36 -3.69
CA ASP A 50 -1.89 11.96 -2.57
C ASP A 50 -2.02 11.09 -1.31
N THR A 51 -3.23 10.60 -1.04
CA THR A 51 -3.50 9.68 0.07
C THR A 51 -2.71 8.38 -0.10
N ALA A 52 -2.71 7.79 -1.28
CA ALA A 52 -1.95 6.57 -1.57
C ALA A 52 -0.46 6.73 -1.29
N VAL A 53 0.12 7.86 -1.71
CA VAL A 53 1.55 8.16 -1.49
C VAL A 53 1.87 8.36 -0.02
N LEU A 54 0.99 9.03 0.73
CA LEU A 54 1.12 9.17 2.18
C LEU A 54 1.07 7.81 2.87
N LEU A 55 0.04 7.01 2.58
CA LEU A 55 -0.12 5.67 3.14
C LEU A 55 1.10 4.79 2.86
N LEU A 56 1.60 4.79 1.63
CA LEU A 56 2.81 4.05 1.30
C LEU A 56 4.01 4.49 2.14
N SER A 57 4.17 5.80 2.34
CA SER A 57 5.26 6.35 3.16
C SER A 57 5.21 5.80 4.58
N GLU A 58 4.03 5.76 5.17
CA GLU A 58 3.82 5.24 6.53
C GLU A 58 4.09 3.73 6.60
N LEU A 59 3.56 2.95 5.65
CA LEU A 59 3.79 1.51 5.59
C LEU A 59 5.29 1.18 5.40
N ALA A 60 5.97 1.86 4.48
CA ALA A 60 7.39 1.67 4.22
C ALA A 60 8.27 2.10 5.41
N THR A 61 7.89 3.16 6.11
CA THR A 61 8.59 3.62 7.32
C THR A 61 8.41 2.61 8.46
N ASN A 62 7.20 2.07 8.64
CA ASN A 62 6.94 1.02 9.62
C ASN A 62 7.78 -0.24 9.34
N ALA A 63 7.82 -0.69 8.09
CA ALA A 63 8.65 -1.81 7.66
C ALA A 63 10.16 -1.55 7.91
N LEU A 64 10.63 -0.32 7.69
CA LEU A 64 12.00 0.10 7.97
C LEU A 64 12.34 0.08 9.47
N CYS A 65 11.38 0.37 10.33
CA CYS A 65 11.55 0.37 11.80
C CYS A 65 11.41 -1.03 12.44
N ALA A 66 10.75 -1.98 11.77
CA ALA A 66 10.54 -3.33 12.29
C ALA A 66 11.85 -4.10 12.50
N LYS A 67 12.03 -4.84 13.60
CA LYS A 67 13.31 -5.52 13.85
C LYS A 67 13.51 -6.70 12.89
N THR A 68 14.62 -6.72 12.15
CA THR A 68 15.04 -7.88 11.33
C THR A 68 16.53 -8.09 11.40
N ARG A 69 16.99 -9.26 10.94
CA ARG A 69 18.41 -9.52 10.69
C ARG A 69 18.94 -8.57 9.60
N PRO A 70 20.24 -8.24 9.59
CA PRO A 70 20.87 -7.53 8.48
C PRO A 70 20.73 -8.27 7.15
N GLY A 71 20.73 -7.55 6.03
CA GLY A 71 20.67 -8.12 4.69
C GLY A 71 19.27 -8.41 4.14
N HIS A 72 18.21 -8.23 4.93
CA HIS A 72 16.84 -8.34 4.45
C HIS A 72 16.35 -7.05 3.78
N GLU A 73 15.54 -7.21 2.73
CA GLU A 73 14.93 -6.14 1.94
C GLU A 73 13.45 -5.94 2.27
N ILE A 74 12.93 -4.78 1.89
CA ILE A 74 11.51 -4.46 1.91
C ILE A 74 10.96 -4.65 0.50
N LEU A 75 9.87 -5.39 0.38
CA LEU A 75 9.15 -5.53 -0.88
C LEU A 75 7.97 -4.57 -0.86
N VAL A 76 7.77 -3.85 -1.94
CA VAL A 76 6.67 -2.90 -2.11
C VAL A 76 5.91 -3.31 -3.35
N ARG A 77 4.61 -3.57 -3.22
CA ARG A 77 3.73 -3.92 -4.34
C ARG A 77 2.58 -2.93 -4.42
N PHE A 78 2.27 -2.51 -5.64
CA PHE A 78 1.07 -1.74 -5.95
C PHE A 78 0.23 -2.57 -6.90
N GLU A 79 -1.08 -2.58 -6.68
CA GLU A 79 -2.02 -3.31 -7.50
C GLU A 79 -3.28 -2.46 -7.72
N LEU A 80 -3.70 -2.31 -8.96
CA LEU A 80 -4.97 -1.69 -9.33
C LEU A 80 -5.87 -2.74 -9.97
N ASN A 81 -6.98 -3.04 -9.30
CA ASN A 81 -8.02 -3.94 -9.78
C ASN A 81 -9.33 -3.15 -9.96
N GLY A 82 -9.65 -2.77 -11.19
CA GLY A 82 -10.80 -1.91 -11.48
C GLY A 82 -10.65 -0.55 -10.79
N THR A 83 -11.44 -0.31 -9.74
CA THR A 83 -11.43 0.91 -8.91
C THR A 83 -10.79 0.71 -7.54
N GLU A 84 -10.08 -0.40 -7.34
CA GLU A 84 -9.44 -0.71 -6.06
C GLU A 84 -7.91 -0.63 -6.20
N LEU A 85 -7.30 0.32 -5.50
CA LEU A 85 -5.85 0.44 -5.37
C LEU A 85 -5.41 -0.23 -4.06
N ARG A 86 -4.55 -1.21 -4.16
CA ARG A 86 -3.94 -1.92 -3.04
C ARG A 86 -2.44 -1.65 -2.99
N LEU A 87 -1.99 -1.24 -1.81
CA LEU A 87 -0.60 -0.97 -1.49
C LEU A 87 -0.13 -2.00 -0.48
N GLU A 88 0.96 -2.70 -0.77
CA GLU A 88 1.52 -3.71 0.11
C GLU A 88 2.99 -3.43 0.38
N VAL A 89 3.37 -3.60 1.65
CA VAL A 89 4.76 -3.51 2.08
C VAL A 89 5.07 -4.76 2.90
N SER A 90 6.03 -5.56 2.42
CA SER A 90 6.49 -6.75 3.11
C SER A 90 7.88 -6.54 3.70
N ASP A 91 8.06 -6.98 4.94
CA ASP A 91 9.35 -7.03 5.63
C ASP A 91 9.61 -8.45 6.16
N ALA A 92 10.84 -8.71 6.61
CA ALA A 92 11.25 -10.01 7.14
C ALA A 92 11.09 -10.11 8.68
N SER A 93 10.22 -9.30 9.29
CA SER A 93 9.94 -9.29 10.72
C SER A 93 8.57 -9.92 11.00
N ASP A 94 8.53 -10.82 11.97
CA ASP A 94 7.28 -11.41 12.46
C ASP A 94 6.58 -10.49 13.49
N GLU A 95 7.22 -9.38 13.91
CA GLU A 95 6.61 -8.40 14.80
C GLU A 95 5.44 -7.71 14.11
N LYS A 96 4.24 -7.76 14.68
CA LYS A 96 3.09 -7.00 14.17
C LYS A 96 3.38 -5.50 14.21
N PRO A 97 2.84 -4.70 13.28
CA PRO A 97 2.91 -3.24 13.38
C PRO A 97 2.26 -2.81 14.68
N THR A 98 3.04 -2.21 15.58
CA THR A 98 2.52 -1.66 16.83
C THR A 98 1.91 -0.28 16.55
N MET A 99 0.62 -0.13 16.88
CA MET A 99 0.04 1.19 17.15
C MET A 99 0.85 1.81 18.29
N ARG A 100 1.57 2.88 18.00
CA ARG A 100 2.23 3.67 19.02
C ARG A 100 1.45 4.97 19.11
N GLU A 101 0.89 5.29 20.27
CA GLU A 101 0.39 6.63 20.51
C GLU A 101 1.60 7.58 20.45
N ALA A 102 1.66 8.40 19.41
CA ALA A 102 2.66 9.45 19.32
C ALA A 102 2.29 10.52 20.35
N GLY A 103 3.24 10.91 21.19
CA GLY A 103 3.09 12.12 22.00
C GLY A 103 2.91 13.36 21.09
N PRO A 104 2.43 14.49 21.64
CA PRO A 104 2.20 15.72 20.87
C PRO A 104 3.45 16.22 20.13
N GLU A 105 4.66 15.93 20.63
CA GLU A 105 5.95 16.30 20.03
C GLU A 105 6.67 15.15 19.31
N ASP A 106 6.09 13.94 19.29
CA ASP A 106 6.71 12.82 18.59
C ASP A 106 6.42 12.89 17.09
N GLU A 107 7.48 13.05 16.29
CA GLU A 107 7.42 12.89 14.83
C GLU A 107 7.21 11.42 14.40
N SER A 108 7.31 10.47 15.33
CA SER A 108 7.19 9.03 15.08
C SER A 108 6.04 8.41 15.87
N GLY A 109 5.21 7.58 15.22
CA GLY A 109 4.11 6.84 15.88
C GLY A 109 2.73 7.08 15.27
N ARG A 110 2.53 8.17 14.54
CA ARG A 110 1.25 8.46 13.87
C ARG A 110 0.97 7.55 12.67
N GLY A 111 1.95 6.80 12.17
CA GLY A 111 1.85 6.11 10.89
C GLY A 111 0.68 5.14 10.79
N LEU A 112 0.46 4.28 11.78
CA LEU A 112 -0.68 3.35 11.74
C LEU A 112 -2.03 4.05 12.02
N ALA A 113 -2.02 5.16 12.75
CA ALA A 113 -3.21 5.99 12.95
C ALA A 113 -3.64 6.68 11.65
N LEU A 114 -2.68 7.22 10.87
CA LEU A 114 -2.92 7.77 9.54
C LEU A 114 -3.44 6.70 8.58
N VAL A 115 -2.84 5.50 8.59
CA VAL A 115 -3.33 4.36 7.80
C VAL A 115 -4.75 4.00 8.18
N THR A 116 -5.06 3.97 9.48
CA THR A 116 -6.42 3.65 9.96
C THR A 116 -7.43 4.72 9.60
N ALA A 117 -7.03 6.00 9.60
CA ALA A 117 -7.93 7.11 9.32
C ALA A 117 -8.21 7.31 7.83
N LEU A 118 -7.24 7.00 6.95
CA LEU A 118 -7.30 7.37 5.54
C LEU A 118 -7.52 6.20 4.58
N ALA A 119 -7.24 4.96 4.99
CA ALA A 119 -7.48 3.79 4.14
C ALA A 119 -8.94 3.33 4.23
N ASP A 120 -9.54 2.89 3.11
CA ASP A 120 -10.85 2.24 3.12
C ASP A 120 -10.81 0.89 3.87
N SER A 121 -9.65 0.23 3.87
CA SER A 121 -9.33 -0.86 4.78
C SER A 121 -7.84 -1.12 4.77
N TRP A 122 -7.33 -1.71 5.84
CA TRP A 122 -5.94 -2.14 5.91
C TRP A 122 -5.82 -3.40 6.77
N GLY A 123 -4.68 -4.06 6.70
CA GLY A 123 -4.43 -5.24 7.52
C GLY A 123 -3.00 -5.74 7.46
N VAL A 124 -2.79 -6.88 8.11
CA VAL A 124 -1.51 -7.58 8.16
C VAL A 124 -1.75 -9.02 7.75
N ALA A 125 -0.98 -9.51 6.78
CA ALA A 125 -1.00 -10.88 6.31
C ALA A 125 0.39 -11.51 6.50
N PRO A 126 0.49 -12.83 6.72
CA PRO A 126 1.77 -13.52 6.64
C PRO A 126 2.35 -13.38 5.23
N ARG A 127 3.66 -13.21 5.13
CA ARG A 127 4.37 -13.25 3.85
C ARG A 127 4.59 -14.73 3.46
N LEU A 128 4.71 -15.02 2.17
CA LEU A 128 5.31 -16.29 1.74
C LEU A 128 6.79 -16.32 2.17
N GLY A 129 7.11 -17.14 3.17
CA GLY A 129 8.41 -17.15 3.82
C GLY A 129 8.41 -16.39 5.16
N VAL A 130 9.57 -15.91 5.59
CA VAL A 130 9.72 -15.20 6.88
C VAL A 130 9.18 -13.77 6.78
N GLY A 131 8.44 -13.34 7.79
CA GLY A 131 7.94 -11.99 7.96
C GLY A 131 6.48 -11.79 7.58
N LYS A 132 6.13 -10.52 7.36
CA LYS A 132 4.75 -10.08 7.19
C LYS A 132 4.60 -9.15 6.00
N THR A 133 3.36 -9.01 5.55
CA THR A 133 2.91 -7.99 4.60
C THR A 133 1.88 -7.11 5.30
N VAL A 134 2.16 -5.82 5.41
CA VAL A 134 1.16 -4.83 5.80
C VAL A 134 0.58 -4.23 4.52
N TRP A 135 -0.73 -4.16 4.44
CA TRP A 135 -1.41 -3.68 3.24
C TRP A 135 -2.46 -2.63 3.58
N ALA A 136 -2.68 -1.70 2.66
CA ALA A 136 -3.74 -0.71 2.71
C ALA A 136 -4.46 -0.65 1.36
N ARG A 137 -5.75 -0.35 1.41
CA ARG A 137 -6.65 -0.32 0.25
C ARG A 137 -7.33 1.04 0.16
N LEU A 138 -7.44 1.55 -1.08
CA LEU A 138 -8.14 2.78 -1.42
C LEU A 138 -9.08 2.52 -2.62
N LEU A 139 -10.25 3.14 -2.60
CA LEU A 139 -11.20 3.18 -3.70
C LEU A 139 -10.88 4.38 -4.61
N VAL A 140 -10.45 4.09 -5.82
CA VAL A 140 -10.28 5.07 -6.89
C VAL A 140 -11.66 5.39 -7.47
N LYS A 141 -12.25 6.50 -7.04
CA LYS A 141 -13.46 7.02 -7.69
C LYS A 141 -13.09 7.40 -9.12
N LYS A 142 -13.78 6.83 -10.11
CA LYS A 142 -13.72 7.39 -11.47
C LYS A 142 -14.24 8.82 -11.38
N ALA A 143 -13.51 9.78 -11.93
CA ALA A 143 -14.09 11.09 -12.21
C ALA A 143 -15.35 10.85 -13.04
N ALA A 144 -16.48 11.41 -12.59
CA ALA A 144 -17.69 11.42 -13.40
C ALA A 144 -17.32 12.16 -14.69
N THR A 145 -17.35 11.47 -15.82
CA THR A 145 -17.25 12.10 -17.13
C THR A 145 -18.44 13.05 -17.25
N ALA A 146 -18.17 14.35 -17.12
CA ALA A 146 -19.11 15.40 -17.47
C ALA A 146 -19.13 15.60 -18.99
#